data_AF-A0A932ISE6-F1
#
_entry.id   AF-A0A932ISE6-F1
#
_cell.length_a   1.000
_cell.length_b   1.000
_cell.length_c   1.000
_cell.angle_alpha   90.00
_cell.angle_beta   90.00
_cell.angle_gamma   90.00
#
_symmetry.space_group_name_H-M   'P 1'
#
loop_
_entity.id
_entity.type
_entity.pdbx_description
1 polymer ?
#
loop_
_entity_poly.entity_id
_entity_poly.type
_entity_poly.pdbx_seq_one_letter_code
_entity_poly.pdbx_strand_id
1 'polypeptide(L)'
;MPFIVAEELQSPSRGLNCQFEHNSDLCHGPSYPGLVTASDHDRQRPQNPPPVAAPDRRTRTAAFFDLDKTVIAKSSTLAFSKPFFNQGLLNRRAVLKSAYAQFLFLMSGADHDQMDRMRSYVTSMCTGWDVEQVKSVVGEALHDIVDPLVFAEAAELIADHKLCGRDVVIVSASGEEIVAPIARALGATHAMATRMEVADGKYTGEIDFYCFGEGKVQAIRELAAREGYPLEHCYAYSDSITDVPMLEAVGHPHVVNPDRTLRKEATAREWPVLVFTKPVSLRDRFPAPSGAAVATTAAVGISALAAGALTYSLLRRFAL
;
A
#
# COMPACT_ATOMS: atom_id res chain seq x y z
N MET A 1 4.29 -47.32 -32.24
CA MET A 1 5.36 -47.05 -31.26
C MET A 1 6.55 -46.47 -32.01
N PRO A 2 6.88 -45.20 -31.75
CA PRO A 2 8.24 -44.89 -31.34
C PRO A 2 8.27 -44.06 -30.05
N PHE A 3 9.32 -44.31 -29.29
CA PHE A 3 9.77 -43.62 -28.09
C PHE A 3 10.27 -42.21 -28.46
N ILE A 4 9.83 -41.16 -27.76
CA ILE A 4 10.55 -39.88 -27.68
C ILE A 4 10.67 -39.51 -26.20
N VAL A 5 11.90 -39.22 -25.82
CA VAL A 5 12.41 -38.91 -24.50
C VAL A 5 11.85 -37.56 -24.02
N ALA A 6 11.45 -37.52 -22.75
CA ALA A 6 11.06 -36.30 -22.06
C ALA A 6 12.32 -35.46 -21.78
N GLU A 7 12.36 -34.25 -22.30
CA GLU A 7 13.36 -33.24 -21.94
C GLU A 7 12.70 -32.22 -21.00
N GLU A 8 13.28 -32.17 -19.80
CA GLU A 8 12.87 -31.43 -18.63
C GLU A 8 13.21 -29.94 -18.84
N LEU A 9 12.21 -29.13 -19.19
CA LEU A 9 12.38 -27.68 -19.28
C LEU A 9 12.20 -27.05 -17.90
N GLN A 10 13.32 -26.89 -17.20
CA GLN A 10 13.49 -25.95 -16.09
C GLN A 10 13.11 -24.54 -16.56
N SER A 11 12.05 -23.97 -15.98
CA SER A 11 11.68 -22.56 -16.14
C SER A 11 12.53 -21.69 -15.20
N PRO A 12 13.28 -20.68 -15.69
CA PRO A 12 13.97 -19.75 -14.81
C PRO A 12 12.99 -18.67 -14.33
N SER A 13 12.77 -18.62 -13.02
CA SER A 13 12.12 -17.52 -12.32
C SER A 13 12.92 -16.23 -12.53
N ARG A 14 12.45 -15.35 -13.42
CA ARG A 14 12.94 -13.97 -13.53
C ARG A 14 12.34 -13.13 -12.40
N GLY A 15 13.03 -13.08 -11.27
CA GLY A 15 12.88 -11.96 -10.33
C GLY A 15 13.35 -10.67 -11.01
N LEU A 16 12.61 -9.58 -10.85
CA LEU A 16 13.06 -8.26 -11.29
C LEU A 16 14.35 -7.90 -10.52
N ASN A 17 15.50 -8.04 -11.18
CA ASN A 17 16.76 -7.53 -10.66
C ASN A 17 16.68 -6.00 -10.59
N CYS A 18 16.59 -5.46 -9.37
CA CYS A 18 16.93 -4.07 -9.10
C CYS A 18 18.45 -3.92 -9.28
N GLN A 19 18.89 -3.60 -10.49
CA GLN A 19 20.25 -3.16 -10.72
C GLN A 19 20.40 -1.74 -10.17
N PHE A 20 21.20 -1.62 -9.12
CA PHE A 20 21.74 -0.35 -8.68
C PHE A 20 22.72 0.15 -9.75
N GLU A 21 22.32 1.11 -10.57
CA GLU A 21 23.28 1.89 -11.37
C GLU A 21 24.03 2.85 -10.42
N HIS A 22 25.18 2.42 -9.93
CA HIS A 22 26.22 3.33 -9.45
C HIS A 22 26.96 3.87 -10.67
N ASN A 23 26.55 5.04 -11.16
CA ASN A 23 27.30 5.75 -12.19
C ASN A 23 28.44 6.54 -11.52
N SER A 24 29.58 5.88 -11.34
CA SER A 24 30.83 6.50 -10.91
C SER A 24 31.85 6.39 -12.03
N ASP A 25 31.69 7.20 -13.08
CA ASP A 25 32.76 7.46 -14.06
C ASP A 25 32.36 8.66 -14.92
N LEU A 26 32.90 9.84 -14.58
CA LEU A 26 33.07 10.98 -15.50
C LEU A 26 33.84 12.08 -14.75
N CYS A 27 35.15 11.90 -14.58
CA CYS A 27 36.11 12.99 -14.33
C CYS A 27 37.52 12.49 -14.67
N HIS A 28 37.88 12.52 -15.95
CA HIS A 28 39.28 12.49 -16.40
C HIS A 28 39.55 13.80 -17.15
N GLY A 29 40.17 14.75 -16.48
CA GLY A 29 40.80 15.93 -17.09
C GLY A 29 42.33 15.77 -17.01
N PRO A 30 43.08 16.13 -18.08
CA PRO A 30 44.52 15.88 -18.13
C PRO A 30 45.35 16.93 -17.38
N SER A 31 46.50 16.47 -16.89
CA SER A 31 47.52 17.19 -16.11
C SER A 31 48.25 18.31 -16.88
N TYR A 32 48.59 19.38 -16.16
CA TYR A 32 49.41 20.54 -16.58
C TYR A 32 50.92 20.23 -16.62
N PRO A 33 51.75 21.13 -17.22
CA PRO A 33 52.70 21.84 -16.36
C PRO A 33 52.97 23.32 -16.74
N GLY A 34 53.22 24.17 -15.73
CA GLY A 34 53.70 25.55 -15.89
C GLY A 34 54.13 26.22 -14.57
N LEU A 35 55.29 26.87 -14.59
CA LEU A 35 56.16 27.36 -13.50
C LEU A 35 55.62 28.53 -12.61
N VAL A 36 55.86 28.41 -11.29
CA VAL A 36 56.53 29.32 -10.30
C VAL A 36 56.24 30.85 -10.29
N THR A 37 55.79 31.39 -9.15
CA THR A 37 56.52 32.33 -8.24
C THR A 37 55.71 32.68 -6.97
N ALA A 38 56.43 32.91 -5.86
CA ALA A 38 55.96 33.31 -4.51
C ALA A 38 55.33 34.74 -4.50
N SER A 39 54.49 35.16 -3.55
CA SER A 39 54.84 35.46 -2.14
C SER A 39 53.62 35.84 -1.27
N ASP A 40 53.83 35.69 0.05
CA ASP A 40 53.29 36.44 1.21
C ASP A 40 51.84 36.28 1.73
N HIS A 41 51.79 35.61 2.89
CA HIS A 41 51.17 36.05 4.15
C HIS A 41 49.89 36.91 4.11
N ASP A 42 48.74 36.31 4.45
CA ASP A 42 47.84 36.91 5.45
C ASP A 42 46.86 35.90 6.10
N ARG A 43 46.92 35.87 7.44
CA ARG A 43 45.88 35.54 8.46
C ARG A 43 44.96 34.32 8.28
N GLN A 44 45.25 33.28 9.07
CA GLN A 44 44.31 32.23 9.49
C GLN A 44 43.09 32.82 10.22
N ARG A 45 41.91 32.67 9.61
CA ARG A 45 40.61 32.82 10.26
C ARG A 45 40.15 31.41 10.70
N PRO A 46 39.66 31.19 11.92
CA PRO A 46 39.09 29.88 12.28
C PRO A 46 37.87 29.63 11.39
N GLN A 47 37.99 28.63 10.51
CA GLN A 47 36.87 28.16 9.70
C GLN A 47 35.93 27.41 10.64
N ASN A 48 34.71 27.94 10.82
CA ASN A 48 33.63 27.13 11.39
C ASN A 48 33.52 25.85 10.56
N PRO A 49 33.38 24.67 11.19
CA PRO A 49 33.14 23.45 10.43
C PRO A 49 31.89 23.66 9.56
N PRO A 50 31.91 23.20 8.29
CA PRO A 50 30.74 23.28 7.44
C PRO A 50 29.55 22.66 8.18
N PRO A 51 28.33 23.22 8.02
CA PRO A 51 27.15 22.63 8.64
C PRO A 51 27.11 21.15 8.26
N VAL A 52 27.05 20.28 9.27
CA VAL A 52 26.89 18.84 9.09
C VAL A 52 25.71 18.67 8.14
N ALA A 53 25.99 18.17 6.93
CA ALA A 53 24.97 17.94 5.93
C ALA A 53 23.85 17.13 6.61
N ALA A 54 22.61 17.64 6.53
CA ALA A 54 21.45 16.90 6.99
C ALA A 54 21.52 15.48 6.40
N PRO A 55 21.14 14.44 7.17
CA PRO A 55 21.23 13.07 6.70
C PRO A 55 20.59 12.99 5.31
N ASP A 56 21.32 12.38 4.36
CA ASP A 56 20.88 12.12 2.99
C ASP A 56 19.45 11.59 3.04
N ARG A 57 18.48 12.47 2.77
CA ARG A 57 17.07 12.08 2.70
C ARG A 57 16.95 11.32 1.39
N ARG A 58 17.25 10.02 1.43
CA ARG A 58 16.87 9.10 0.37
C ARG A 58 15.44 9.44 -0.01
N THR A 59 15.25 9.84 -1.26
CA THR A 59 13.96 10.21 -1.81
C THR A 59 12.97 9.09 -1.48
N ARG A 60 11.99 9.39 -0.62
CA ARG A 60 10.97 8.40 -0.26
C ARG A 60 10.08 8.18 -1.48
N THR A 61 9.80 6.92 -1.78
CA THR A 61 8.91 6.52 -2.89
C THR A 61 7.85 5.58 -2.36
N ALA A 62 6.75 5.47 -3.09
CA ALA A 62 5.61 4.65 -2.69
C ALA A 62 5.18 3.70 -3.79
N ALA A 63 4.55 2.61 -3.38
CA ALA A 63 3.82 1.70 -4.24
C ALA A 63 2.35 1.68 -3.82
N PHE A 64 1.49 2.16 -4.71
CA PHE A 64 0.04 2.26 -4.54
C PHE A 64 -0.62 1.00 -5.10
N PHE A 65 -1.42 0.33 -4.28
CA PHE A 65 -2.12 -0.89 -4.66
C PHE A 65 -3.62 -0.69 -4.54
N ASP A 66 -4.35 -0.94 -5.63
CA ASP A 66 -5.76 -1.26 -5.48
C ASP A 66 -5.93 -2.55 -4.67
N LEU A 67 -7.09 -2.69 -4.03
CA LEU A 67 -7.34 -3.78 -3.10
C LEU A 67 -8.12 -4.94 -3.74
N ASP A 68 -9.31 -4.63 -4.23
CA ASP A 68 -10.28 -5.64 -4.68
C ASP A 68 -9.82 -6.20 -6.03
N LYS A 69 -9.75 -7.52 -6.17
CA LYS A 69 -9.25 -8.24 -7.36
C LYS A 69 -7.79 -7.96 -7.77
N THR A 70 -7.14 -6.97 -7.16
CA THR A 70 -5.72 -6.66 -7.31
C THR A 70 -4.86 -7.37 -6.26
N VAL A 71 -5.09 -7.08 -4.96
CA VAL A 71 -4.39 -7.75 -3.86
C VAL A 71 -5.19 -8.92 -3.31
N ILE A 72 -6.51 -8.75 -3.19
CA ILE A 72 -7.45 -9.79 -2.75
C ILE A 72 -8.17 -10.35 -3.98
N ALA A 73 -8.26 -11.67 -4.12
CA ALA A 73 -8.90 -12.35 -5.27
C ALA A 73 -10.41 -12.11 -5.41
N LYS A 74 -11.06 -11.46 -4.44
CA LYS A 74 -12.49 -11.15 -4.44
C LYS A 74 -12.72 -9.70 -4.06
N SER A 75 -13.90 -9.18 -4.37
CA SER A 75 -14.33 -7.90 -3.82
C SER A 75 -14.51 -8.02 -2.31
N SER A 76 -13.89 -7.09 -1.57
CA SER A 76 -14.03 -6.97 -0.13
C SER A 76 -15.48 -6.76 0.28
N THR A 77 -16.23 -5.89 -0.43
CA THR A 77 -17.67 -5.66 -0.14
C THR A 77 -18.50 -6.95 -0.19
N LEU A 78 -18.26 -7.80 -1.19
CA LEU A 78 -18.92 -9.09 -1.33
C LEU A 78 -18.47 -10.08 -0.25
N ALA A 79 -17.18 -10.06 0.10
CA ALA A 79 -16.64 -10.95 1.11
C ALA A 79 -17.25 -10.68 2.50
N PHE A 80 -17.45 -9.41 2.86
CA PHE A 80 -18.07 -8.99 4.13
C PHE A 80 -19.62 -9.00 4.13
N SER A 81 -20.26 -9.26 2.98
CA SER A 81 -21.73 -9.28 2.89
C SER A 81 -22.41 -10.30 3.81
N LYS A 82 -21.83 -11.51 3.94
CA LYS A 82 -22.37 -12.57 4.81
C LYS A 82 -22.23 -12.23 6.31
N PRO A 83 -21.06 -11.77 6.81
CA PRO A 83 -20.94 -11.26 8.17
C PRO A 83 -21.94 -10.16 8.51
N PHE A 84 -22.08 -9.14 7.65
CA PHE A 84 -23.03 -8.05 7.87
C PHE A 84 -24.49 -8.52 7.86
N PHE A 85 -24.82 -9.50 7.01
CA PHE A 85 -26.14 -10.13 7.01
C PHE A 85 -26.42 -10.88 8.33
N ASN A 86 -25.45 -11.66 8.81
CA ASN A 86 -25.61 -12.43 10.06
C ASN A 86 -25.80 -11.54 11.29
N GLN A 87 -25.27 -10.32 11.25
CA GLN A 87 -25.33 -9.34 12.34
C GLN A 87 -26.49 -8.35 12.18
N GLY A 88 -27.40 -8.61 11.24
CA GLY A 88 -28.63 -7.82 11.03
C GLY A 88 -28.42 -6.46 10.34
N LEU A 89 -27.18 -6.11 9.97
CA LEU A 89 -26.87 -4.88 9.26
C LEU A 89 -27.39 -4.93 7.81
N LEU A 90 -27.38 -6.10 7.17
CA LEU A 90 -28.00 -6.31 5.86
C LEU A 90 -29.28 -7.14 5.97
N ASN A 91 -30.36 -6.67 5.33
CA ASN A 91 -31.60 -7.43 5.20
C ASN A 91 -31.65 -8.19 3.86
N ARG A 92 -32.35 -9.33 3.80
CA ARG A 92 -32.51 -10.16 2.58
C ARG A 92 -33.01 -9.35 1.39
N ARG A 93 -33.89 -8.36 1.63
CA ARG A 93 -34.37 -7.45 0.60
C ARG A 93 -33.27 -6.54 0.06
N ALA A 94 -32.39 -6.03 0.92
CA ALA A 94 -31.25 -5.21 0.52
C ALA A 94 -30.26 -6.04 -0.31
N VAL A 95 -29.95 -7.27 0.14
CA VAL A 95 -29.07 -8.22 -0.57
C VAL A 95 -29.63 -8.63 -1.94
N LEU A 96 -30.93 -8.93 -2.02
CA LEU A 96 -31.56 -9.32 -3.28
C LEU A 96 -31.57 -8.16 -4.29
N LYS A 97 -31.77 -6.94 -3.79
CA LYS A 97 -31.86 -5.73 -4.60
C LYS A 97 -30.47 -5.21 -5.01
N SER A 98 -29.44 -5.39 -4.17
CA SER A 98 -28.04 -5.15 -4.53
C SER A 98 -27.50 -6.19 -5.53
N ALA A 99 -27.88 -7.46 -5.39
CA ALA A 99 -27.58 -8.48 -6.39
C ALA A 99 -28.23 -8.18 -7.74
N TYR A 100 -29.46 -7.66 -7.75
CA TYR A 100 -30.12 -7.19 -8.97
C TYR A 100 -29.41 -5.97 -9.58
N ALA A 101 -28.97 -5.03 -8.77
CA ALA A 101 -28.21 -3.87 -9.22
C ALA A 101 -26.83 -4.28 -9.80
N GLN A 102 -26.13 -5.22 -9.16
CA GLN A 102 -24.89 -5.81 -9.65
C GLN A 102 -25.09 -6.59 -10.97
N PHE A 103 -26.20 -7.31 -11.10
CA PHE A 103 -26.58 -8.00 -12.33
C PHE A 103 -26.82 -7.02 -13.48
N LEU A 104 -27.52 -5.92 -13.22
CA LEU A 104 -27.71 -4.84 -14.21
C LEU A 104 -26.38 -4.18 -14.62
N PHE A 105 -25.45 -4.02 -13.67
CA PHE A 105 -24.10 -3.49 -13.91
C PHE A 105 -23.25 -4.41 -14.80
N LEU A 106 -23.32 -5.73 -14.59
CA LEU A 106 -22.63 -6.69 -15.46
C LEU A 106 -23.24 -6.75 -16.87
N MET A 107 -24.52 -6.35 -17.01
CA MET A 107 -25.26 -6.39 -18.28
C MET A 107 -25.19 -5.08 -19.07
N SER A 108 -24.92 -3.95 -18.43
CA SER A 108 -24.91 -2.63 -19.06
C SER A 108 -23.53 -1.99 -18.87
N GLY A 109 -22.81 -1.71 -19.96
CA GLY A 109 -21.61 -0.89 -19.89
C GLY A 109 -21.96 0.44 -19.22
N ALA A 110 -21.44 0.67 -18.02
CA ALA A 110 -21.97 1.66 -17.11
C ALA A 110 -21.51 3.08 -17.48
N ASP A 111 -22.48 3.96 -17.71
CA ASP A 111 -22.32 5.41 -17.86
C ASP A 111 -22.20 6.08 -16.47
N HIS A 112 -21.65 7.29 -16.41
CA HIS A 112 -21.35 8.01 -15.16
C HIS A 112 -22.60 8.17 -14.27
N ASP A 113 -23.73 8.52 -14.88
CA ASP A 113 -25.02 8.67 -14.20
C ASP A 113 -25.53 7.37 -13.54
N GLN A 114 -25.14 6.22 -14.08
CA GLN A 114 -25.50 4.93 -13.50
C GLN A 114 -24.61 4.59 -12.31
N MET A 115 -23.33 4.97 -12.36
CA MET A 115 -22.40 4.81 -11.25
C MET A 115 -22.78 5.68 -10.07
N ASP A 116 -23.21 6.92 -10.33
CA ASP A 116 -23.69 7.84 -9.30
C ASP A 116 -24.92 7.30 -8.58
N ARG A 117 -25.91 6.81 -9.34
CA ARG A 117 -27.10 6.17 -8.79
C ARG A 117 -26.77 4.92 -7.98
N MET A 118 -25.84 4.10 -8.45
CA MET A 118 -25.40 2.91 -7.74
C MET A 118 -24.74 3.28 -6.40
N ARG A 119 -23.87 4.30 -6.42
CA ARG A 119 -23.19 4.81 -5.23
C ARG A 119 -24.19 5.27 -4.19
N SER A 120 -25.09 6.19 -4.56
CA SER A 120 -26.13 6.69 -3.64
C SER A 120 -27.01 5.57 -3.10
N TYR A 121 -27.29 4.56 -3.92
CA TYR A 121 -28.02 3.38 -3.46
C TYR A 121 -27.23 2.58 -2.42
N VAL A 122 -25.96 2.29 -2.68
CA VAL A 122 -25.09 1.55 -1.75
C VAL A 122 -24.93 2.29 -0.42
N THR A 123 -24.70 3.60 -0.46
CA THR A 123 -24.54 4.40 0.76
C THR A 123 -25.83 4.47 1.57
N SER A 124 -26.98 4.59 0.89
CA SER A 124 -28.29 4.60 1.55
C SER A 124 -28.62 3.29 2.28
N MET A 125 -28.05 2.15 1.86
CA MET A 125 -28.23 0.88 2.56
C MET A 125 -27.51 0.83 3.90
N CYS A 126 -26.48 1.66 4.07
CA CYS A 126 -25.67 1.74 5.28
C CYS A 126 -26.15 2.85 6.23
N THR A 127 -27.09 3.70 5.81
CA THR A 127 -27.62 4.79 6.65
C THR A 127 -28.15 4.26 7.99
N GLY A 128 -27.70 4.87 9.08
CA GLY A 128 -28.09 4.53 10.43
C GLY A 128 -27.36 3.33 11.04
N TRP A 129 -26.44 2.69 10.31
CA TRP A 129 -25.59 1.65 10.89
C TRP A 129 -24.69 2.25 11.96
N ASP A 130 -24.54 1.53 13.07
CA ASP A 130 -23.60 1.85 14.12
C ASP A 130 -22.17 1.53 13.67
N VAL A 131 -21.29 2.54 13.70
CA VAL A 131 -19.93 2.43 13.19
C VAL A 131 -19.09 1.44 14.01
N GLU A 132 -19.30 1.38 15.32
CA GLU A 132 -18.58 0.45 16.18
C GLU A 132 -19.05 -0.99 15.95
N GLN A 133 -20.35 -1.19 15.69
CA GLN A 133 -20.85 -2.49 15.26
C GLN A 133 -20.17 -2.93 13.95
N VAL A 134 -20.08 -2.04 12.95
CA VAL A 134 -19.41 -2.36 11.67
C VAL A 134 -17.95 -2.76 11.91
N LYS A 135 -17.20 -1.99 12.70
CA LYS A 135 -15.81 -2.30 13.04
C LYS A 135 -15.68 -3.65 13.77
N SER A 136 -16.60 -3.96 14.69
CA SER A 136 -16.62 -5.26 15.39
C SER A 136 -16.82 -6.42 14.42
N VAL A 137 -17.82 -6.31 13.54
CA VAL A 137 -18.11 -7.36 12.54
C VAL A 137 -16.94 -7.55 11.58
N VAL A 138 -16.32 -6.46 11.13
CA VAL A 138 -15.13 -6.54 10.28
C VAL A 138 -13.98 -7.19 11.05
N GLY A 139 -13.71 -6.77 12.28
CA GLY A 139 -12.62 -7.32 13.12
C GLY A 139 -12.76 -8.82 13.37
N GLU A 140 -13.97 -9.28 13.67
CA GLU A 140 -14.29 -10.70 13.86
C GLU A 140 -14.12 -11.52 12.58
N ALA A 141 -14.61 -11.00 11.45
CA ALA A 141 -14.59 -11.72 10.18
C ALA A 141 -13.29 -11.55 9.38
N LEU A 142 -12.39 -10.64 9.81
CA LEU A 142 -11.19 -10.27 9.07
C LEU A 142 -10.32 -11.49 8.77
N HIS A 143 -10.04 -12.29 9.79
CA HIS A 143 -9.15 -13.44 9.66
C HIS A 143 -9.73 -14.51 8.73
N ASP A 144 -11.02 -14.83 8.90
CA ASP A 144 -11.68 -15.88 8.13
C ASP A 144 -11.84 -15.52 6.64
N ILE A 145 -11.90 -14.23 6.34
CA ILE A 145 -12.12 -13.72 4.98
C ILE A 145 -10.82 -13.36 4.29
N VAL A 146 -9.97 -12.57 4.92
CA VAL A 146 -8.82 -11.95 4.23
C VAL A 146 -7.72 -12.96 4.03
N ASP A 147 -7.43 -13.79 5.04
CA ASP A 147 -6.31 -14.72 4.97
C ASP A 147 -6.37 -15.61 3.73
N PRO A 148 -7.44 -16.35 3.40
CA PRO A 148 -7.44 -17.24 2.24
C PRO A 148 -7.58 -16.54 0.87
N LEU A 149 -7.69 -15.21 0.84
CA LEU A 149 -8.06 -14.48 -0.38
C LEU A 149 -6.94 -13.61 -0.95
N VAL A 150 -5.81 -13.46 -0.30
CA VAL A 150 -4.71 -12.62 -0.83
C VAL A 150 -3.92 -13.38 -1.89
N PHE A 151 -3.65 -12.75 -3.03
CA PHE A 151 -2.77 -13.34 -4.04
C PHE A 151 -1.35 -13.46 -3.48
N ALA A 152 -0.74 -14.65 -3.62
CA ALA A 152 0.64 -14.89 -3.22
C ALA A 152 1.59 -13.93 -3.92
N GLU A 153 1.33 -13.71 -5.20
CA GLU A 153 2.09 -12.83 -6.06
C GLU A 153 1.96 -11.36 -5.59
N ALA A 154 0.79 -10.94 -5.10
CA ALA A 154 0.62 -9.62 -4.51
C ALA A 154 1.37 -9.48 -3.18
N ALA A 155 1.34 -10.52 -2.33
CA ALA A 155 2.08 -10.54 -1.07
C ALA A 155 3.61 -10.47 -1.29
N GLU A 156 4.13 -11.24 -2.25
CA GLU A 156 5.54 -11.18 -2.68
C GLU A 156 5.90 -9.79 -3.17
N LEU A 157 5.09 -9.21 -4.05
CA LEU A 157 5.32 -7.89 -4.61
C LEU A 157 5.32 -6.78 -3.55
N ILE A 158 4.39 -6.85 -2.59
CA ILE A 158 4.36 -5.95 -1.42
C ILE A 158 5.65 -6.08 -0.60
N ALA A 159 6.13 -7.31 -0.37
CA ALA A 159 7.37 -7.55 0.37
C ALA A 159 8.58 -6.97 -0.38
N ASP A 160 8.66 -7.16 -1.70
CA ASP A 160 9.74 -6.63 -2.54
C ASP A 160 9.81 -5.10 -2.51
N HIS A 161 8.66 -4.42 -2.55
CA HIS A 161 8.61 -2.97 -2.42
C HIS A 161 9.12 -2.49 -1.05
N LYS A 162 8.75 -3.17 0.03
CA LYS A 162 9.27 -2.86 1.37
C LYS A 162 10.77 -3.11 1.47
N LEU A 163 11.29 -4.18 0.86
CA LEU A 163 12.73 -4.46 0.81
C LEU A 163 13.49 -3.38 0.04
N CYS A 164 12.87 -2.77 -0.96
CA CYS A 164 13.41 -1.61 -1.67
C CYS A 164 13.29 -0.29 -0.88
N GLY A 165 12.76 -0.30 0.35
CA GLY A 165 12.56 0.88 1.18
C GLY A 165 11.41 1.78 0.74
N ARG A 166 10.47 1.26 -0.05
CA ARG A 166 9.28 2.00 -0.49
C ARG A 166 8.14 1.85 0.51
N ASP A 167 7.37 2.90 0.67
CA ASP A 167 6.13 2.84 1.42
C ASP A 167 5.05 2.11 0.62
N VAL A 168 4.33 1.20 1.28
CA VAL A 168 3.23 0.47 0.65
C VAL A 168 1.93 1.14 1.04
N VAL A 169 1.11 1.48 0.04
CA VAL A 169 -0.13 2.22 0.22
C VAL A 169 -1.27 1.45 -0.42
N ILE A 170 -2.30 1.10 0.36
CA ILE A 170 -3.54 0.53 -0.18
C ILE A 170 -4.49 1.66 -0.56
N VAL A 171 -5.07 1.62 -1.75
CA VAL A 171 -5.96 2.65 -2.30
C VAL A 171 -7.22 2.01 -2.86
N SER A 172 -8.35 2.12 -2.17
CA SER A 172 -9.57 1.35 -2.50
C SER A 172 -10.84 2.19 -2.42
N ALA A 173 -11.80 1.90 -3.32
CA ALA A 173 -13.12 2.50 -3.27
C ALA A 173 -14.02 1.94 -2.14
N SER A 174 -13.59 0.84 -1.49
CA SER A 174 -14.28 0.27 -0.33
C SER A 174 -14.20 1.17 0.90
N GLY A 175 -15.10 0.94 1.87
CA GLY A 175 -15.18 1.72 3.11
C GLY A 175 -13.94 1.57 4.00
N GLU A 176 -13.57 2.66 4.67
CA GLU A 176 -12.40 2.75 5.55
C GLU A 176 -12.38 1.66 6.65
N GLU A 177 -13.53 1.34 7.23
CA GLU A 177 -13.66 0.33 8.28
C GLU A 177 -13.28 -1.07 7.80
N ILE A 178 -13.37 -1.33 6.48
CA ILE A 178 -12.95 -2.59 5.85
C ILE A 178 -11.49 -2.50 5.40
N VAL A 179 -11.12 -1.41 4.71
CA VAL A 179 -9.81 -1.28 4.06
C VAL A 179 -8.70 -1.13 5.10
N ALA A 180 -8.90 -0.34 6.17
CA ALA A 180 -7.84 -0.06 7.13
C ALA A 180 -7.37 -1.32 7.90
N PRO A 181 -8.24 -2.21 8.40
CA PRO A 181 -7.82 -3.49 8.98
C PRO A 181 -7.06 -4.39 8.00
N ILE A 182 -7.50 -4.46 6.74
CA ILE A 182 -6.85 -5.26 5.69
C ILE A 182 -5.46 -4.71 5.40
N ALA A 183 -5.33 -3.40 5.21
CA ALA A 183 -4.06 -2.73 4.97
C ALA A 183 -3.07 -2.98 6.12
N ARG A 184 -3.55 -2.95 7.38
CA ARG A 184 -2.73 -3.32 8.55
C ARG A 184 -2.28 -4.78 8.51
N ALA A 185 -3.16 -5.70 8.14
CA ALA A 185 -2.83 -7.13 8.02
C ALA A 185 -1.78 -7.39 6.92
N LEU A 186 -1.81 -6.61 5.83
CA LEU A 186 -0.79 -6.62 4.76
C LEU A 186 0.51 -5.89 5.17
N GLY A 187 0.53 -5.25 6.33
CA GLY A 187 1.61 -4.41 6.81
C GLY A 187 1.86 -3.18 5.93
N ALA A 188 0.83 -2.64 5.28
CA ALA A 188 0.93 -1.41 4.50
C ALA A 188 1.25 -0.22 5.41
N THR A 189 2.01 0.75 4.90
CA THR A 189 2.34 2.00 5.61
C THR A 189 1.10 2.90 5.72
N HIS A 190 0.32 2.99 4.64
CA HIS A 190 -0.86 3.84 4.58
C HIS A 190 -2.04 3.12 3.91
N ALA A 191 -3.25 3.63 4.17
CA ALA A 191 -4.48 3.22 3.52
C ALA A 191 -5.27 4.46 3.10
N MET A 192 -5.87 4.40 1.91
CA MET A 192 -6.80 5.37 1.37
C MET A 192 -8.07 4.62 1.02
N ALA A 193 -9.19 5.10 1.55
CA ALA A 193 -10.46 4.41 1.47
C ALA A 193 -11.59 5.43 1.38
N THR A 194 -12.77 4.97 0.93
CA THR A 194 -13.99 5.77 0.99
C THR A 194 -14.39 5.99 2.44
N ARG A 195 -14.68 7.24 2.80
CA ARG A 195 -15.15 7.63 4.13
C ARG A 195 -16.61 8.06 4.07
N MET A 196 -17.41 7.43 4.90
CA MET A 196 -18.80 7.84 5.12
C MET A 196 -18.85 8.98 6.13
N GLU A 197 -19.78 9.91 5.95
CA GLU A 197 -20.07 10.88 6.99
C GLU A 197 -20.72 10.17 8.19
N VAL A 198 -20.30 10.57 9.40
CA VAL A 198 -20.73 9.98 10.67
C VAL A 198 -21.32 11.06 11.57
N ALA A 199 -22.53 10.83 12.07
CA ALA A 199 -23.17 11.65 13.09
C ALA A 199 -23.70 10.75 14.21
N ASP A 200 -23.47 11.14 15.46
CA ASP A 200 -23.90 10.37 16.66
C ASP A 200 -23.49 8.89 16.63
N GLY A 201 -22.28 8.61 16.12
CA GLY A 201 -21.73 7.25 16.01
C GLY A 201 -22.34 6.39 14.90
N LYS A 202 -23.15 6.98 14.00
CA LYS A 202 -23.84 6.27 12.92
C LYS A 202 -23.57 6.90 11.55
N TYR A 203 -23.62 6.09 10.49
CA TYR A 203 -23.52 6.60 9.12
C TYR A 203 -24.74 7.46 8.76
N THR A 204 -24.51 8.65 8.20
CA THR A 204 -25.59 9.54 7.74
C THR A 204 -26.20 9.06 6.41
N GLY A 205 -25.44 8.30 5.63
CA GLY A 205 -25.77 7.92 4.25
C GLY A 205 -25.06 8.76 3.20
N GLU A 206 -24.40 9.84 3.63
CA GLU A 206 -23.57 10.68 2.78
C GLU A 206 -22.09 10.23 2.82
N ILE A 207 -21.36 10.58 1.76
CA ILE A 207 -19.93 10.29 1.65
C ILE A 207 -19.15 11.56 1.96
N ASP A 208 -18.26 11.51 2.95
CA ASP A 208 -17.27 12.56 3.23
C ASP A 208 -16.19 12.58 2.15
N PHE A 209 -15.69 11.39 1.77
CA PHE A 209 -14.67 11.27 0.74
C PHE A 209 -14.83 9.98 -0.06
N TYR A 210 -14.88 10.09 -1.38
CA TYR A 210 -15.05 8.95 -2.28
C TYR A 210 -13.74 8.57 -2.96
N CYS A 211 -13.14 7.44 -2.57
CA CYS A 211 -11.82 7.01 -3.07
C CYS A 211 -11.95 6.19 -4.37
N PHE A 212 -12.47 6.80 -5.42
CA PHE A 212 -12.76 6.15 -6.70
C PHE A 212 -12.40 7.05 -7.88
N GLY A 213 -11.78 6.48 -8.92
CA GLY A 213 -11.32 7.24 -10.09
C GLY A 213 -10.44 8.42 -9.69
N GLU A 214 -10.84 9.64 -10.04
CA GLU A 214 -10.15 10.88 -9.65
C GLU A 214 -9.99 11.05 -8.14
N GLY A 215 -10.90 10.52 -7.32
CA GLY A 215 -10.75 10.54 -5.87
C GLY A 215 -9.52 9.77 -5.39
N LYS A 216 -9.15 8.68 -6.06
CA LYS A 216 -7.88 7.97 -5.78
C LYS A 216 -6.68 8.86 -6.09
N VAL A 217 -6.70 9.55 -7.24
CA VAL A 217 -5.63 10.47 -7.66
C VAL A 217 -5.47 11.61 -6.66
N GLN A 218 -6.59 12.19 -6.20
CA GLN A 218 -6.58 13.22 -5.17
C GLN A 218 -5.87 12.74 -3.90
N ALA A 219 -6.30 11.60 -3.33
CA ALA A 219 -5.69 11.06 -2.12
C ALA A 219 -4.20 10.72 -2.29
N ILE A 220 -3.81 10.20 -3.46
CA ILE A 220 -2.42 9.92 -3.81
C ILE A 220 -1.59 11.21 -3.83
N ARG A 221 -2.07 12.26 -4.50
CA ARG A 221 -1.37 13.55 -4.57
C ARG A 221 -1.24 14.21 -3.20
N GLU A 222 -2.30 14.16 -2.39
CA GLU A 222 -2.27 14.70 -1.01
C GLU A 222 -1.27 13.96 -0.13
N LEU A 223 -1.22 12.62 -0.21
CA LEU A 223 -0.22 11.83 0.52
C LEU A 223 1.20 12.10 -0.02
N ALA A 224 1.37 12.15 -1.33
CA ALA A 224 2.66 12.42 -1.96
C ALA A 224 3.22 13.79 -1.55
N ALA A 225 2.38 14.82 -1.51
CA ALA A 225 2.76 16.14 -1.04
C ALA A 225 3.18 16.15 0.44
N ARG A 226 2.46 15.39 1.28
CA ARG A 226 2.77 15.28 2.71
C ARG A 226 4.05 14.52 3.00
N GLU A 227 4.26 13.39 2.33
CA GLU A 227 5.37 12.47 2.62
C GLU A 227 6.62 12.75 1.77
N GLY A 228 6.49 13.62 0.76
CA GLY A 228 7.55 13.99 -0.16
C GLY A 228 7.81 12.93 -1.23
N TYR A 229 6.77 12.27 -1.73
CA TYR A 229 6.89 11.26 -2.79
C TYR A 229 6.92 11.92 -4.18
N PRO A 230 8.01 11.80 -4.95
CA PRO A 230 7.98 12.10 -6.38
C PRO A 230 7.22 10.99 -7.11
N LEU A 231 6.06 11.33 -7.65
CA LEU A 231 5.15 10.36 -8.26
C LEU A 231 5.75 9.68 -9.51
N GLU A 232 6.66 10.36 -10.21
CA GLU A 232 7.44 9.83 -11.32
C GLU A 232 8.37 8.66 -10.92
N HIS A 233 8.62 8.48 -9.62
CA HIS A 233 9.38 7.35 -9.07
C HIS A 233 8.49 6.37 -8.27
N CYS A 234 7.17 6.58 -8.29
CA CYS A 234 6.21 5.75 -7.59
C CYS A 234 5.57 4.71 -8.52
N TYR A 235 4.98 3.68 -7.91
CA TYR A 235 4.37 2.55 -8.59
C TYR A 235 2.87 2.52 -8.32
N ALA A 236 2.08 2.04 -9.28
CA ALA A 236 0.66 1.81 -9.08
C ALA A 236 0.23 0.47 -9.68
N TYR A 237 -0.65 -0.24 -8.98
CA TYR A 237 -1.16 -1.56 -9.37
C TYR A 237 -2.68 -1.57 -9.31
N SER A 238 -3.36 -1.96 -10.41
CA SER A 238 -4.83 -2.12 -10.44
C SER A 238 -5.30 -3.09 -11.53
N ASP A 239 -6.45 -3.72 -11.30
CA ASP A 239 -7.18 -4.56 -12.27
C ASP A 239 -8.32 -3.84 -12.99
N SER A 240 -8.66 -2.62 -12.58
CA SER A 240 -9.88 -1.93 -13.03
C SER A 240 -9.62 -0.76 -13.98
N ILE A 241 -10.43 -0.68 -15.03
CA ILE A 241 -10.44 0.46 -15.96
C ILE A 241 -10.71 1.80 -15.26
N THR A 242 -11.40 1.76 -14.11
CA THR A 242 -11.72 2.96 -13.33
C THR A 242 -10.49 3.63 -12.73
N ASP A 243 -9.37 2.89 -12.65
CA ASP A 243 -8.13 3.34 -12.03
C ASP A 243 -7.10 3.79 -13.07
N VAL A 244 -7.47 3.92 -14.35
CA VAL A 244 -6.60 4.53 -15.37
C VAL A 244 -6.03 5.87 -14.90
N PRO A 245 -6.81 6.81 -14.31
CA PRO A 245 -6.25 8.06 -13.80
C PRO A 245 -5.18 7.87 -12.71
N MET A 246 -5.33 6.85 -11.85
CA MET A 246 -4.33 6.51 -10.84
C MET A 246 -3.05 5.96 -11.48
N LEU A 247 -3.18 5.09 -12.49
CA LEU A 247 -2.06 4.52 -13.23
C LEU A 247 -1.30 5.62 -14.01
N GLU A 248 -2.02 6.56 -14.61
CA GLU A 248 -1.43 7.73 -15.31
C GLU A 248 -0.70 8.69 -14.37
N ALA A 249 -1.06 8.72 -13.08
CA ALA A 249 -0.51 9.68 -12.13
C ALA A 249 0.91 9.33 -11.64
N VAL A 250 1.42 8.13 -11.94
CA VAL A 250 2.72 7.63 -11.45
C VAL A 250 3.67 7.26 -12.59
N GLY A 251 4.97 7.18 -12.30
CA GLY A 251 5.99 6.80 -13.30
C GLY A 251 6.06 5.31 -13.61
N HIS A 252 5.56 4.45 -12.73
CA HIS A 252 5.64 2.99 -12.90
C HIS A 252 4.27 2.29 -12.77
N PRO A 253 3.33 2.52 -13.72
CA PRO A 253 2.03 1.84 -13.73
C PRO A 253 2.16 0.36 -14.09
N HIS A 254 1.38 -0.48 -13.42
CA HIS A 254 1.27 -1.90 -13.67
C HIS A 254 -0.18 -2.32 -13.60
N VAL A 255 -0.59 -3.12 -14.57
CA VAL A 255 -1.96 -3.61 -14.68
C VAL A 255 -2.01 -5.05 -14.22
N VAL A 256 -2.94 -5.41 -13.35
CA VAL A 256 -3.05 -6.76 -12.76
C VAL A 256 -4.30 -7.44 -13.30
N ASN A 257 -4.20 -8.65 -13.85
CA ASN A 257 -5.36 -9.44 -14.30
C ASN A 257 -6.46 -8.65 -15.06
N PRO A 258 -6.12 -7.80 -16.06
CA PRO A 258 -7.06 -6.82 -16.59
C PRO A 258 -8.22 -7.45 -17.34
N ASP A 259 -9.38 -6.81 -17.21
CA ASP A 259 -10.52 -7.01 -18.09
C ASP A 259 -10.19 -6.60 -19.55
N ARG A 260 -11.12 -6.83 -20.47
CA ARG A 260 -10.91 -6.55 -21.90
C ARG A 260 -10.66 -5.07 -22.17
N THR A 261 -11.27 -4.16 -21.41
CA THR A 261 -11.16 -2.71 -21.64
C THR A 261 -9.83 -2.19 -21.10
N LEU A 262 -9.48 -2.53 -19.86
CA LEU A 262 -8.19 -2.15 -19.28
C LEU A 262 -7.02 -2.79 -20.04
N ARG A 263 -7.18 -4.01 -20.57
CA ARG A 263 -6.17 -4.63 -21.42
C ARG A 263 -5.89 -3.84 -22.69
N LYS A 264 -6.90 -3.21 -23.30
CA LYS A 264 -6.70 -2.33 -24.47
C LYS A 264 -5.89 -1.10 -24.09
N GLU A 265 -6.22 -0.46 -22.97
CA GLU A 265 -5.45 0.67 -22.44
C GLU A 265 -4.00 0.29 -22.15
N ALA A 266 -3.79 -0.85 -21.48
CA ALA A 266 -2.45 -1.35 -21.17
C ALA A 266 -1.62 -1.56 -22.44
N THR A 267 -2.20 -2.17 -23.49
CA THR A 267 -1.52 -2.35 -24.78
C THR A 267 -1.24 -1.00 -25.47
N ALA A 268 -2.20 -0.09 -25.50
CA ALA A 268 -2.05 1.21 -26.17
C ALA A 268 -0.98 2.10 -25.51
N ARG A 269 -0.77 1.93 -24.21
CA ARG A 269 0.16 2.71 -23.38
C ARG A 269 1.42 1.96 -23.01
N GLU A 270 1.58 0.74 -23.51
CA GLU A 270 2.68 -0.18 -23.22
C GLU A 270 2.88 -0.44 -21.72
N TRP A 271 1.79 -0.43 -20.94
CA TRP A 271 1.85 -0.73 -19.52
C TRP A 271 2.09 -2.23 -19.27
N PRO A 272 3.03 -2.58 -18.36
CA PRO A 272 3.23 -3.95 -17.94
C PRO A 272 1.94 -4.60 -17.42
N VAL A 273 1.68 -5.84 -17.86
CA VAL A 273 0.56 -6.65 -17.38
C VAL A 273 1.08 -7.79 -16.51
N LEU A 274 0.62 -7.84 -15.27
CA LEU A 274 0.89 -8.90 -14.31
C LEU A 274 -0.29 -9.88 -14.27
N VAL A 275 0.04 -11.16 -14.07
CA VAL A 275 -0.95 -12.24 -13.95
C VAL A 275 -0.80 -12.88 -12.58
N PHE A 276 -1.82 -12.74 -11.74
CA PHE A 276 -1.88 -13.36 -10.41
C PHE A 276 -2.88 -14.51 -10.43
N THR A 277 -2.47 -15.69 -9.96
CA THR A 277 -3.23 -16.93 -10.09
C THR A 277 -3.35 -17.72 -8.79
N LYS A 278 -2.53 -17.44 -7.77
CA LYS A 278 -2.42 -18.26 -6.56
C LYS A 278 -2.94 -17.52 -5.33
N PRO A 279 -4.23 -17.66 -4.96
CA PRO A 279 -4.68 -17.21 -3.64
C PRO A 279 -4.00 -18.04 -2.54
N VAL A 280 -3.43 -17.38 -1.53
CA VAL A 280 -2.75 -18.02 -0.39
C VAL A 280 -3.14 -17.34 0.92
N SER A 281 -2.92 -18.05 2.02
CA SER A 281 -3.09 -17.52 3.37
C SER A 281 -2.13 -16.36 3.66
N LEU A 282 -2.63 -15.24 4.19
CA LEU A 282 -1.78 -14.13 4.65
C LEU A 282 -0.74 -14.54 5.70
N ARG A 283 -1.13 -15.42 6.63
CA ARG A 283 -0.28 -15.88 7.74
C ARG A 283 0.95 -16.66 7.29
N ASP A 284 0.88 -17.31 6.13
CA ASP A 284 1.99 -18.12 5.61
C ASP A 284 3.13 -17.23 5.08
N ARG A 285 2.88 -15.93 4.89
CA ARG A 285 3.76 -15.00 4.17
C ARG A 285 4.16 -13.78 5.02
N PHE A 286 3.26 -13.29 5.86
CA PHE A 286 3.54 -12.23 6.82
C PHE A 286 3.39 -12.78 8.25
N PRO A 287 4.46 -13.33 8.84
CA PRO A 287 4.41 -13.70 10.24
C PRO A 287 4.16 -12.42 11.05
N ALA A 288 3.04 -12.37 11.77
CA ALA A 288 2.83 -11.37 12.81
C ALA A 288 4.06 -11.39 13.74
N PRO A 289 4.55 -10.22 14.22
CA PRO A 289 5.67 -10.20 15.15
C PRO A 289 5.30 -11.09 16.33
N SER A 290 6.10 -12.14 16.54
CA SER A 290 5.85 -13.10 17.62
C SER A 290 5.83 -12.33 18.95
N GLY A 291 4.90 -12.68 19.85
CA GLY A 291 4.86 -12.05 21.18
C GLY A 291 6.19 -12.16 21.93
N ALA A 292 7.05 -13.12 21.56
CA ALA A 292 8.42 -13.26 22.05
C ALA A 292 9.35 -12.10 21.64
N ALA A 293 9.20 -11.55 20.43
CA ALA A 293 10.00 -10.41 19.94
C ALA A 293 9.61 -9.09 20.64
N VAL A 294 8.33 -8.94 20.99
CA VAL A 294 7.81 -7.80 21.77
C VAL A 294 8.20 -7.91 23.24
N ALA A 295 8.18 -9.13 23.80
CA ALA A 295 8.60 -9.39 25.17
C ALA A 295 10.12 -9.18 25.39
N THR A 296 10.95 -9.53 24.41
CA THR A 296 12.41 -9.32 24.48
C THR A 296 12.79 -7.85 24.41
N THR A 297 12.14 -7.04 23.57
CA THR A 297 12.36 -5.58 23.53
C THR A 297 11.91 -4.88 24.80
N ALA A 298 10.78 -5.30 25.39
CA ALA A 298 10.33 -4.79 26.69
C ALA A 298 11.29 -5.17 27.85
N ALA A 299 11.78 -6.41 27.86
CA ALA A 299 12.71 -6.88 28.89
C ALA A 299 14.06 -6.13 28.86
N VAL A 300 14.59 -5.83 27.67
CA VAL A 300 15.83 -5.05 27.51
C VAL A 300 15.63 -3.59 27.96
N GLY A 301 14.48 -2.99 27.66
CA GLY A 301 14.15 -1.62 28.10
C GLY A 301 14.02 -1.49 29.63
N ILE A 302 13.38 -2.46 30.29
CA ILE A 302 13.21 -2.47 31.74
C ILE A 302 14.56 -2.69 32.45
N SER A 303 15.41 -3.56 31.93
CA SER A 303 16.73 -3.83 32.52
C SER A 303 17.71 -2.66 32.34
N ALA A 304 17.65 -1.93 31.22
CA ALA A 304 18.44 -0.71 31.02
C ALA A 304 18.02 0.44 31.97
N LEU A 305 16.71 0.61 32.20
CA LEU A 305 16.20 1.61 33.14
C LEU A 305 16.54 1.27 34.60
N ALA A 306 16.47 0.00 34.98
CA ALA A 306 16.86 -0.45 36.32
C ALA A 306 18.36 -0.25 36.57
N ALA A 307 19.22 -0.58 35.59
CA ALA A 307 20.66 -0.36 35.69
C ALA A 307 21.02 1.13 35.77
N GLY A 308 20.35 1.98 34.98
CA GLY A 308 20.52 3.44 35.03
C GLY A 308 20.09 4.06 36.36
N ALA A 309 18.95 3.62 36.92
CA ALA A 309 18.49 4.08 38.22
C ALA A 309 19.40 3.63 39.37
N LEU A 310 19.93 2.41 39.30
CA LEU A 310 20.85 1.86 40.31
C LEU A 310 22.21 2.59 40.29
N THR A 311 22.76 2.83 39.09
CA THR A 311 24.02 3.58 38.92
C THR A 311 23.86 5.04 39.35
N TYR A 312 22.76 5.70 38.99
CA TYR A 312 22.47 7.06 39.47
C TYR A 312 22.35 7.15 41.00
N SER A 313 21.64 6.19 41.63
CA SER A 313 21.49 6.12 43.08
C SER A 313 22.83 5.89 43.81
N LEU A 314 23.69 5.01 43.27
CA LEU A 314 25.02 4.74 43.81
C LEU A 314 25.94 5.96 43.66
N LEU A 315 25.98 6.60 42.49
CA LEU A 315 26.78 7.81 42.28
C LEU A 315 26.37 8.96 43.21
N ARG A 316 25.08 9.07 43.53
CA ARG A 316 24.55 10.11 44.43
C ARG A 316 24.88 9.86 45.91
N ARG A 317 25.11 8.60 46.31
CA ARG A 317 25.52 8.23 47.68
C ARG A 317 27.00 8.47 47.98
N PHE A 318 27.85 8.56 46.96
CA PHE A 318 29.27 8.89 47.11
C PHE A 318 29.59 10.37 46.89
N ALA A 319 28.58 11.19 46.57
CA ALA A 319 28.71 12.63 46.34
C ALA A 319 28.22 13.49 47.53
N LEU A 320 28.02 12.88 48.71
CA LEU A 320 27.69 13.53 49.99
C LEU A 320 28.77 13.23 51.02
#